data_AF-A0A553ZSD7-F1
#
_entry.id   AF-A0A553ZSD7-F1
#
_cell.length_a   1.000
_cell.length_b   1.000
_cell.length_c   1.000
_cell.angle_alpha   90.00
_cell.angle_beta   90.00
_cell.angle_gamma   90.00
#
_symmetry.space_group_name_H-M   'P 1'
#
loop_
_entity.id
_entity.type
_entity.pdbx_description
1 polymer ?
#
loop_
_entity_poly.entity_id
_entity_poly.type
_entity_poly.pdbx_seq_one_letter_code
_entity_poly.pdbx_strand_id
1 'polypeptide(L)'
;AVTVAAFPPAYLQQLAEQAIVHGHAPSMRIYCFGGDAVPEAAYQLAHQALKPQHLINGYGPTETVVTPLLWKADAKTACGAAYAPI
;
A
#
# COMPACT_ATOMS: atom_id res chain seq x y z
N ALA A 1 10.88 16.84 -3.82
CA ALA A 1 10.96 15.42 -3.43
C ALA A 1 9.60 14.78 -3.59
N VAL A 2 9.52 13.53 -4.05
CA VAL A 2 8.27 12.75 -4.08
C VAL A 2 7.97 12.26 -2.65
N THR A 3 6.73 12.42 -2.18
CA THR A 3 6.32 11.98 -0.82
C THR A 3 5.07 11.10 -0.82
N VAL A 4 4.43 10.95 -1.98
CA VAL A 4 3.24 10.12 -2.20
C VAL A 4 3.46 9.36 -3.50
N ALA A 5 3.22 8.06 -3.51
CA ALA A 5 3.22 7.23 -4.71
C ALA A 5 2.02 6.30 -4.71
N ALA A 6 1.52 5.98 -5.91
CA ALA A 6 0.43 5.05 -6.10
C ALA A 6 0.90 3.90 -7.01
N PHE A 7 0.66 2.66 -6.58
CA PHE A 7 1.06 1.47 -7.32
C PHE A 7 -0.07 0.44 -7.34
N PRO A 8 -0.27 -0.31 -8.44
CA PRO A 8 -0.96 -1.58 -8.39
C PRO A 8 -0.36 -2.48 -7.28
N PRO A 9 -1.16 -3.34 -6.61
CA PRO A 9 -0.69 -4.15 -5.49
C PRO A 9 0.55 -4.98 -5.79
N ALA A 10 0.65 -5.56 -6.99
CA ALA A 10 1.81 -6.34 -7.40
C ALA A 10 3.11 -5.51 -7.42
N TYR A 11 3.06 -4.26 -7.88
CA TYR A 11 4.23 -3.39 -7.90
C TYR A 11 4.61 -2.89 -6.50
N LEU A 12 3.63 -2.65 -5.63
CA LEU A 12 3.91 -2.32 -4.23
C LEU A 12 4.62 -3.49 -3.52
N GLN A 13 4.17 -4.72 -3.76
CA GLN A 13 4.80 -5.92 -3.23
C GLN A 13 6.24 -6.06 -3.74
N GLN A 14 6.47 -5.93 -5.05
CA GLN A 14 7.82 -6.00 -5.61
C GLN A 14 8.74 -4.92 -5.03
N LEU A 15 8.24 -3.69 -4.85
CA LEU A 15 9.01 -2.63 -4.21
C LEU A 15 9.41 -2.99 -2.78
N ALA A 16 8.49 -3.59 -2.02
CA ALA A 16 8.77 -4.06 -0.66
C ALA A 16 9.82 -5.18 -0.64
N GLU A 17 9.72 -6.15 -1.55
CA GLU A 17 10.71 -7.23 -1.70
C GLU A 17 12.09 -6.68 -2.05
N GLN A 18 12.17 -5.74 -2.99
CA GLN A 18 13.44 -5.08 -3.35
C GLN A 18 14.02 -4.27 -2.19
N ALA A 19 13.18 -3.60 -1.40
CA ALA A 19 13.65 -2.86 -0.24
C ALA A 19 14.29 -3.76 0.82
N ILE A 20 13.78 -4.99 0.99
CA ILE A 20 14.40 -6.00 1.84
C ILE A 20 15.74 -6.44 1.27
N VAL A 21 15.78 -6.80 -0.01
CA VAL A 21 17.01 -7.28 -0.69
C VAL A 21 18.12 -6.24 -0.62
N HIS A 22 17.81 -4.97 -0.84
CA HIS A 22 18.78 -3.88 -0.85
C HIS A 22 19.01 -3.23 0.52
N GLY A 23 18.23 -3.59 1.54
CA GLY A 23 18.29 -2.96 2.87
C GLY A 23 17.94 -1.46 2.86
N HIS A 24 17.24 -1.00 1.82
CA HIS A 24 16.91 0.40 1.63
C HIS A 24 15.51 0.57 1.05
N ALA A 25 14.70 1.40 1.70
CA ALA A 25 13.41 1.85 1.18
C ALA A 25 13.41 3.38 1.01
N PRO A 26 12.80 3.92 -0.06
CA PRO A 26 12.58 5.36 -0.18
C PRO A 26 11.77 5.91 0.99
N SER A 27 12.18 7.06 1.54
CA SER A 27 11.38 7.73 2.57
C SER A 27 10.11 8.30 1.95
N MET A 28 8.96 7.74 2.33
CA MET A 28 7.66 8.10 1.78
C MET A 28 6.66 8.40 2.88
N ARG A 29 5.82 9.41 2.66
CA ARG A 29 4.71 9.73 3.57
C ARG A 29 3.54 8.79 3.32
N ILE A 30 3.21 8.50 2.06
CA ILE A 30 2.07 7.67 1.69
C ILE A 30 2.43 6.74 0.53
N TYR A 31 2.08 5.47 0.66
CA TYR A 31 1.83 4.60 -0.50
C TYR A 31 0.34 4.35 -0.65
N CYS A 32 -0.20 4.67 -1.82
CA CYS A 32 -1.54 4.29 -2.23
C CYS A 32 -1.46 3.01 -3.08
N PHE A 33 -2.46 2.14 -2.95
CA PHE A 33 -2.63 0.97 -3.78
C PHE A 33 -4.12 0.71 -4.00
N GLY A 34 -4.45 -0.06 -5.02
CA GLY A 34 -5.84 -0.28 -5.41
C GLY A 34 -5.98 -0.96 -6.76
N GLY A 35 -7.23 -1.26 -7.13
CA GLY A 35 -7.57 -1.94 -8.39
C GLY A 35 -7.70 -3.46 -8.25
N ASP A 36 -6.91 -4.09 -7.37
CA ASP A 36 -7.00 -5.50 -7.02
C ASP A 36 -7.04 -5.70 -5.50
N ALA A 37 -7.56 -6.84 -5.04
CA ALA A 37 -7.54 -7.21 -3.63
C ALA A 37 -6.10 -7.40 -3.13
N VAL A 38 -5.77 -6.84 -1.96
CA VAL A 38 -4.44 -6.94 -1.37
C VAL A 38 -4.46 -7.95 -0.22
N PRO A 39 -3.78 -9.10 -0.36
CA PRO A 39 -3.72 -10.09 0.72
C PRO A 39 -3.02 -9.55 1.96
N GLU A 40 -3.39 -10.06 3.13
CA GLU A 40 -2.79 -9.64 4.40
C GLU A 40 -1.26 -9.76 4.40
N ALA A 41 -0.71 -10.84 3.84
CA ALA A 41 0.74 -11.03 3.77
C ALA A 41 1.45 -9.92 2.97
N ALA A 42 0.86 -9.45 1.87
CA ALA A 42 1.43 -8.38 1.06
C ALA A 42 1.32 -7.01 1.76
N TYR A 43 0.20 -6.76 2.45
CA TYR A 43 0.03 -5.58 3.32
C TYR A 43 1.12 -5.54 4.40
N GLN A 44 1.30 -6.63 5.13
CA GLN A 44 2.30 -6.75 6.21
C GLN A 44 3.71 -6.56 5.67
N LEU A 45 4.04 -7.18 4.54
CA LEU A 45 5.33 -7.04 3.89
C LEU A 45 5.64 -5.59 3.52
N ALA A 46 4.69 -4.89 2.88
CA ALA A 46 4.83 -3.49 2.53
C ALA A 46 5.04 -2.62 3.77
N HIS A 47 4.30 -2.89 4.85
CA HIS A 47 4.43 -2.13 6.09
C HIS A 47 5.82 -2.26 6.73
N GLN A 48 6.34 -3.49 6.79
CA GLN A 48 7.60 -3.81 7.43
C GLN A 48 8.81 -3.35 6.61
N ALA A 49 8.77 -3.54 5.29
CA ALA A 49 9.87 -3.23 4.40
C ALA A 49 9.97 -1.74 4.09
N LEU A 50 8.85 -1.09 3.77
CA LEU A 50 8.83 0.28 3.26
C LEU A 50 8.70 1.33 4.36
N LYS A 51 8.15 0.96 5.53
CA LYS A 51 7.98 1.82 6.70
C LYS A 51 7.42 3.22 6.40
N PRO A 52 6.34 3.33 5.59
CA PRO A 52 5.73 4.63 5.32
C PRO A 52 5.02 5.18 6.56
N GLN A 53 4.67 6.46 6.54
CA GLN A 53 3.75 7.00 7.57
C GLN A 53 2.34 6.40 7.41
N HIS A 54 1.89 6.23 6.17
CA HIS A 54 0.58 5.64 5.88
C HIS A 54 0.57 4.76 4.63
N LEU A 55 -0.30 3.75 4.69
CA LEU A 55 -0.78 2.95 3.58
C LEU A 55 -2.24 3.32 3.30
N ILE A 56 -2.61 3.44 2.03
CA ILE A 56 -3.97 3.76 1.61
C ILE A 56 -4.43 2.73 0.57
N ASN A 57 -5.47 1.96 0.91
CA ASN A 57 -6.15 1.08 -0.03
C ASN A 57 -7.32 1.84 -0.66
N GLY A 58 -7.29 2.02 -1.97
CA GLY A 58 -8.28 2.75 -2.73
C GLY A 58 -9.02 1.87 -3.72
N TYR A 59 -10.30 2.10 -3.88
CA TYR A 59 -11.10 1.47 -4.92
C TYR A 59 -11.99 2.47 -5.62
N GLY A 60 -12.01 2.39 -6.96
CA GLY A 60 -12.92 3.15 -7.80
C GLY A 60 -12.92 2.68 -9.25
N PRO A 61 -14.10 2.57 -9.88
CA PRO A 61 -14.21 2.32 -11.31
C PRO A 61 -13.76 3.54 -12.10
N THR A 62 -13.19 3.32 -13.29
CA THR A 62 -12.67 4.41 -14.15
C THR A 62 -13.81 5.25 -14.75
N GLU A 63 -15.03 4.72 -14.78
CA GLU A 63 -16.21 5.30 -15.41
C GLU A 63 -16.91 6.39 -14.58
N THR A 64 -16.56 6.55 -13.29
CA THR A 64 -17.19 7.57 -12.42
C THR A 64 -16.16 8.40 -11.65
N VAL A 65 -15.50 7.81 -10.66
CA VAL A 65 -14.45 8.41 -9.84
C VAL A 65 -13.41 7.32 -9.58
N VAL A 66 -12.14 7.62 -9.84
CA VAL A 66 -11.05 6.64 -9.77
C VAL A 66 -10.84 6.07 -8.35
N THR A 67 -11.24 6.78 -7.28
CA THR A 67 -11.09 6.29 -5.89
C THR A 67 -12.10 6.91 -4.90
N PRO A 68 -13.42 6.63 -5.00
CA PRO A 68 -14.43 7.11 -4.06
C PRO A 68 -14.33 6.44 -2.67
N LEU A 69 -13.74 5.25 -2.58
CA LEU A 69 -13.57 4.51 -1.32
C LEU A 69 -12.09 4.41 -0.98
N LEU A 70 -11.77 4.69 0.28
CA LEU A 70 -10.42 4.75 0.81
C LEU A 70 -10.39 4.17 2.21
N TRP A 71 -9.49 3.22 2.43
CA TRP A 71 -9.08 2.79 3.75
C TRP A 71 -7.66 3.28 4.04
N LYS A 72 -7.44 3.87 5.23
CA LYS A 72 -6.18 4.48 5.63
C LYS A 72 -5.61 3.74 6.85
N ALA A 73 -4.37 3.29 6.74
CA ALA A 73 -3.64 2.58 7.77
C ALA A 73 -2.34 3.31 8.13
N ASP A 74 -2.02 3.35 9.42
CA ASP A 74 -0.72 3.74 9.94
C ASP A 74 0.10 2.53 10.39
N ALA A 75 1.34 2.75 10.87
CA ALA A 75 2.24 1.70 11.37
C ALA A 75 1.70 0.82 12.50
N LYS A 76 0.59 1.18 13.13
CA LYS A 76 -0.05 0.42 14.21
C LYS A 76 -1.34 -0.26 13.77
N THR A 77 -1.79 0.00 12.54
CA THR A 77 -3.05 -0.52 12.02
C THR A 77 -2.83 -1.97 11.57
N ALA A 78 -3.53 -2.91 12.19
CA ALA A 78 -3.60 -4.28 11.68
C ALA A 78 -4.69 -4.35 10.60
N CYS A 79 -4.53 -5.22 9.60
CA CYS A 79 -5.58 -5.45 8.61
C CYS A 79 -6.82 -6.11 9.21
N GLY A 80 -6.62 -7.14 10.06
CA GLY A 80 -7.72 -7.80 10.78
C GLY A 80 -8.64 -8.68 9.93
N ALA A 81 -8.30 -8.91 8.66
CA ALA A 81 -9.06 -9.75 7.72
C ALA A 81 -8.12 -10.47 6.75
N ALA A 82 -8.68 -11.28 5.84
CA ALA A 82 -7.89 -11.96 4.79
C ALA A 82 -7.28 -10.96 3.77
N TYR A 83 -7.90 -9.79 3.60
CA TYR A 83 -7.50 -8.74 2.67
C TYR A 83 -7.62 -7.36 3.30
N ALA A 84 -6.80 -6.42 2.85
CA ALA A 84 -6.87 -5.02 3.26
C ALA A 84 -8.29 -4.45 2.98
N PRO A 85 -8.93 -3.75 3.94
CA PRO A 85 -10.27 -3.19 3.75
C PRO A 85 -10.35 -2.13 2.63
N ILE A 86 -11.57 -1.93 2.12
CA ILE A 86 -11.98 -0.85 1.19
C ILE A 86 -13.18 -0.13 1.80
#